data_AF-A0A1L9SFM2-F1
#
_entry.id   AF-A0A1L9SFM2-F1
#
_cell.length_a   1.000
_cell.length_b   1.000
_cell.length_c   1.000
_cell.angle_alpha   90.00
_cell.angle_beta   90.00
_cell.angle_gamma   90.00
#
_symmetry.space_group_name_H-M   'P 1'
#
loop_
_entity.id
_entity.type
_entity.pdbx_description
1 polymer ?
#
loop_
_entity_poly.entity_id
_entity_poly.type
_entity_poly.pdbx_seq_one_letter_code
_entity_poly.pdbx_strand_id
1 'polypeptide(L)'
;MASRDPPKPSIDRQSTTPFHLKLFYRQHAFHHLADFPVASAPSRGGAHIGSNASSGMQLPAHLQIYTWQSCTLRELSQLLTSALPGQLPSPPIGTRLCFRLVYPDTRGAAAMGPDARGRYLSKDMGSVIVGDREGKQHDGNEKNSDGSARTYRLQGDDADKMLQDMRFVIGDFVDCAILPPLEDGSIAPAIVSGRG
;
A
#
# COMPACT_ATOMS: atom_id res chain seq x y z
N MET A 1 -2.24 -31.54 -20.26
CA MET A 1 -1.73 -30.36 -21.00
C MET A 1 -1.71 -29.19 -20.03
N ALA A 2 -0.53 -28.69 -19.67
CA ALA A 2 -0.43 -27.53 -18.78
C ALA A 2 -0.88 -26.30 -19.57
N SER A 3 -1.99 -25.68 -19.16
CA SER A 3 -2.44 -24.39 -19.67
C SER A 3 -1.37 -23.35 -19.32
N ARG A 4 -0.59 -22.97 -20.33
CA ARG A 4 0.38 -21.88 -20.24
C ARG A 4 -0.42 -20.59 -20.15
N ASP A 5 -0.41 -19.95 -18.98
CA ASP A 5 -1.02 -18.63 -18.84
C ASP A 5 -0.45 -17.69 -19.91
N PRO A 6 -1.31 -16.86 -20.55
CA PRO A 6 -0.84 -15.89 -21.53
C PRO A 6 0.17 -14.95 -20.86
N PRO A 7 1.22 -14.53 -21.59
CA PRO A 7 2.17 -13.56 -21.05
C PRO A 7 1.41 -12.29 -20.67
N LYS A 8 1.58 -11.85 -19.42
CA LYS A 8 0.97 -10.60 -18.94
C LYS A 8 1.48 -9.45 -19.80
N PRO A 9 0.60 -8.54 -20.26
CA PRO A 9 1.01 -7.43 -21.09
C PRO A 9 1.99 -6.53 -20.33
N SER A 10 3.18 -6.33 -20.92
CA SER A 10 4.12 -5.31 -20.46
C SER A 10 3.55 -3.93 -20.78
N ILE A 11 3.60 -3.00 -19.83
CA ILE A 11 3.07 -1.64 -19.99
C ILE A 11 4.21 -0.71 -20.40
N ASP A 12 4.04 -0.03 -21.53
CA ASP A 12 4.93 1.06 -21.93
C ASP A 12 4.58 2.33 -21.15
N ARG A 13 5.39 2.63 -20.13
CA ARG A 13 5.18 3.79 -19.25
C ARG A 13 5.47 5.14 -19.94
N GLN A 14 6.13 5.16 -21.10
CA GLN A 14 6.39 6.40 -21.84
C GLN A 14 5.19 6.86 -22.66
N SER A 15 4.42 5.92 -23.20
CA SER A 15 3.24 6.19 -24.03
C SER A 15 1.90 6.03 -23.29
N THR A 16 1.90 5.41 -22.11
CA THR A 16 0.71 5.24 -21.28
C THR A 16 0.63 6.30 -20.18
N THR A 17 -0.49 7.01 -20.06
CA THR A 17 -0.71 7.95 -18.95
C THR A 17 -0.79 7.23 -17.60
N PRO A 18 -0.08 7.68 -16.55
CA PRO A 18 -0.20 7.10 -15.22
C PRO A 18 -1.56 7.41 -14.59
N PHE A 19 -2.02 6.55 -13.69
CA PHE A 19 -3.17 6.83 -12.83
C PHE A 19 -2.74 7.28 -11.44
N HIS A 20 -3.69 7.84 -10.71
CA HIS A 20 -3.50 8.28 -9.33
C HIS A 20 -3.82 7.15 -8.35
N LEU A 21 -2.84 6.78 -7.53
CA LEU A 21 -2.94 5.80 -6.44
C LEU A 21 -2.87 6.51 -5.09
N LYS A 22 -3.74 6.09 -4.15
CA LYS A 22 -3.65 6.47 -2.74
C LYS A 22 -3.04 5.31 -1.95
N LEU A 23 -1.86 5.54 -1.38
CA LEU A 23 -1.15 4.61 -0.51
C LEU A 23 -1.31 5.06 0.95
N PHE A 24 -2.16 4.37 1.69
CA PHE A 24 -2.31 4.56 3.13
C PHE A 24 -1.18 3.86 3.87
N TYR A 25 -0.78 4.41 5.01
CA TYR A 25 0.26 3.82 5.83
C TYR A 25 -0.03 3.97 7.32
N ARG A 26 0.30 2.95 8.10
CA ARG A 26 0.11 2.95 9.56
C ARG A 26 1.17 2.11 10.25
N GLN A 27 1.56 2.51 11.46
CA GLN A 27 2.48 1.75 12.29
C GLN A 27 1.79 0.51 12.89
N HIS A 28 2.52 -0.59 12.96
CA HIS A 28 2.20 -1.85 13.66
C HIS A 28 0.98 -2.64 13.14
N ALA A 29 0.05 -2.03 12.41
CA ALA A 29 -1.14 -2.69 11.90
C ALA A 29 -1.70 -1.95 10.67
N PHE A 30 -2.60 -2.62 9.96
CA PHE A 30 -3.40 -2.00 8.91
C PHE A 30 -4.47 -1.05 9.50
N HIS A 31 -5.02 -0.17 8.67
CA HIS A 31 -6.21 0.60 9.04
C HIS A 31 -7.43 -0.32 9.24
N HIS A 32 -8.43 0.12 10.01
CA HIS A 32 -9.69 -0.61 10.03
C HIS A 32 -10.45 -0.33 8.72
N LEU A 33 -11.20 -1.31 8.19
CA LEU A 33 -11.93 -1.12 6.92
C LEU A 33 -13.01 -0.02 7.01
N ALA A 34 -13.51 0.24 8.22
CA ALA A 34 -14.44 1.33 8.48
C ALA A 34 -13.78 2.72 8.49
N ASP A 35 -12.44 2.80 8.51
CA ASP A 35 -11.71 4.08 8.43
C ASP A 35 -11.73 4.65 7.00
N PHE A 36 -12.08 3.84 6.00
CA PHE A 36 -12.16 4.24 4.61
C PHE A 36 -13.56 4.80 4.29
N PRO A 37 -13.63 5.91 3.52
CA PRO A 37 -14.88 6.62 3.29
C PRO A 37 -15.82 5.79 2.44
N VAL A 38 -17.02 5.57 2.96
CA VAL A 38 -18.15 5.07 2.20
C VAL A 38 -18.50 6.14 1.17
N ALA A 39 -18.54 5.79 -0.13
CA ALA A 39 -19.08 6.69 -1.14
C ALA A 39 -20.58 6.87 -0.89
N SER A 40 -20.94 7.84 -0.05
CA SER A 40 -22.32 8.27 0.11
C SER A 40 -22.80 8.75 -1.24
N ALA A 41 -23.87 8.15 -1.77
CA ALA A 41 -24.56 8.68 -2.93
C ALA A 41 -24.85 10.18 -2.68
N PRO A 42 -24.76 11.06 -3.70
CA PRO A 42 -25.15 12.45 -3.49
C PRO A 42 -26.61 12.45 -3.05
N SER A 43 -26.86 12.81 -1.79
CA SER A 43 -28.19 12.92 -1.22
C SER A 43 -28.98 13.93 -2.07
N ARG A 44 -29.83 13.43 -2.96
CA ARG A 44 -30.84 14.24 -3.66
C ARG A 44 -31.90 14.65 -2.64
N GLY A 45 -31.62 15.73 -1.91
CA GLY A 45 -32.59 16.47 -1.10
C GLY A 45 -33.09 15.76 0.17
N GLY A 46 -33.28 16.55 1.22
CA GLY A 46 -34.02 16.13 2.42
C GLY A 46 -33.15 15.96 3.65
N ALA A 47 -33.29 16.91 4.58
CA ALA A 47 -32.62 16.95 5.87
C ALA A 47 -32.95 15.75 6.77
N HIS A 48 -31.97 15.27 7.53
CA HIS A 48 -32.22 14.66 8.84
C HIS A 48 -31.24 15.26 9.86
N ILE A 49 -31.82 16.03 10.76
CA ILE A 49 -31.25 16.52 12.00
C ILE A 49 -31.12 15.32 12.96
N GLY A 50 -29.91 15.12 13.50
CA GLY A 50 -29.72 14.42 14.78
C GLY A 50 -29.04 13.06 14.73
N SER A 51 -27.70 13.04 14.64
CA SER A 51 -26.84 12.15 15.44
C SER A 51 -25.37 12.34 15.05
N ASN A 52 -24.61 13.08 15.88
CA ASN A 52 -23.15 13.14 15.99
C ASN A 52 -22.25 12.65 14.82
N ALA A 53 -22.43 13.18 13.60
CA ALA A 53 -21.50 12.97 12.48
C ALA A 53 -20.41 14.06 12.51
N SER A 54 -19.65 14.15 13.61
CA SER A 54 -18.53 15.08 13.75
C SER A 54 -17.16 14.44 13.49
N SER A 55 -17.08 13.16 13.14
CA SER A 55 -15.89 12.59 12.49
C SER A 55 -16.02 12.80 10.98
N GLY A 56 -15.79 14.04 10.53
CA GLY A 56 -15.79 14.37 9.12
C GLY A 56 -14.85 13.45 8.34
N MET A 57 -15.41 12.74 7.35
CA MET A 57 -14.97 12.47 5.97
C MET A 57 -13.48 12.54 5.57
N GLN A 58 -12.53 12.55 6.50
CA GLN A 58 -11.11 12.78 6.25
C GLN A 58 -10.42 11.44 6.14
N LEU A 59 -9.89 11.18 4.94
CA LEU A 59 -9.08 10.01 4.66
C LEU A 59 -7.91 9.92 5.66
N PRO A 60 -7.55 8.71 6.12
CA PRO A 60 -6.34 8.53 6.90
C PRO A 60 -5.11 9.07 6.16
N ALA A 61 -4.02 9.31 6.89
CA ALA A 61 -2.78 9.80 6.30
C ALA A 61 -2.34 8.88 5.14
N HIS A 62 -2.06 9.47 3.99
CA HIS A 62 -1.75 8.73 2.78
C HIS A 62 -0.79 9.49 1.87
N LEU A 63 -0.06 8.74 1.06
CA LEU A 63 0.70 9.25 -0.06
C LEU A 63 -0.12 9.18 -1.34
N GLN A 64 0.05 10.20 -2.17
CA GLN A 64 -0.53 10.29 -3.50
C GLN A 64 0.56 10.02 -4.53
N ILE A 65 0.37 8.95 -5.31
CA ILE A 65 1.38 8.44 -6.22
C ILE A 65 0.79 8.38 -7.63
N TYR A 66 1.47 8.96 -8.61
CA TYR A 66 1.18 8.71 -10.02
C TYR A 66 1.96 7.49 -10.49
N THR A 67 1.27 6.45 -10.95
CA THR A 67 1.90 5.18 -11.30
C THR A 67 1.11 4.39 -12.36
N TRP A 68 1.58 3.19 -12.68
CA TRP A 68 0.99 2.29 -13.67
C TRP A 68 0.64 0.93 -13.03
N GLN A 69 -0.11 0.12 -13.77
CA GLN A 69 -0.52 -1.21 -13.31
C GLN A 69 0.68 -2.17 -13.14
N SER A 70 1.80 -1.86 -13.78
CA SER A 70 3.08 -2.54 -13.62
C SER A 70 3.84 -2.14 -12.35
N CYS A 71 3.28 -1.29 -11.49
CA CYS A 71 3.98 -0.84 -10.29
C CYS A 71 4.15 -1.97 -9.30
N THR A 72 5.37 -2.17 -8.80
CA THR A 72 5.72 -3.26 -7.88
C THR A 72 5.61 -2.83 -6.42
N LEU A 73 5.49 -3.80 -5.50
CA LEU A 73 5.56 -3.51 -4.06
C LEU A 73 6.90 -2.85 -3.68
N ARG A 74 7.99 -3.26 -4.33
CA ARG A 74 9.31 -2.63 -4.22
C ARG A 74 9.29 -1.15 -4.56
N GLU A 75 8.68 -0.78 -5.69
CA GLU A 75 8.54 0.62 -6.11
C GLU A 75 7.69 1.42 -5.10
N LEU A 76 6.58 0.85 -4.60
CA LEU A 76 5.76 1.49 -3.57
C LEU A 76 6.54 1.71 -2.27
N SER A 77 7.31 0.72 -1.83
CA SER A 77 8.20 0.83 -0.67
C SER A 77 9.28 1.90 -0.86
N GLN A 78 9.88 1.99 -2.06
CA GLN A 78 10.85 3.04 -2.40
C GLN A 78 10.21 4.44 -2.26
N LEU A 79 9.02 4.63 -2.82
CA LEU A 79 8.30 5.89 -2.74
C LEU A 79 7.90 6.25 -1.30
N LEU A 80 7.39 5.29 -0.53
CA LEU A 80 7.04 5.50 0.88
C LEU A 80 8.25 5.94 1.71
N THR A 81 9.36 5.20 1.60
CA THR A 81 10.56 5.42 2.42
C THR A 81 11.35 6.67 2.02
N SER A 82 11.28 7.08 0.75
CA SER A 82 11.89 8.32 0.26
C SER A 82 11.06 9.56 0.57
N ALA A 83 9.73 9.49 0.41
CA ALA A 83 8.85 10.63 0.67
C ALA A 83 8.62 10.86 2.17
N LEU A 84 8.60 9.79 2.97
CA LEU A 84 8.29 9.83 4.41
C LEU A 84 9.33 9.08 5.25
N PRO A 85 10.62 9.50 5.24
CA PRO A 85 11.68 8.81 5.97
C PRO A 85 11.43 8.76 7.48
N GLY A 86 10.74 9.76 8.05
CA GLY A 86 10.37 9.80 9.47
C GLY A 86 9.27 8.82 9.88
N GLN A 87 8.65 8.11 8.93
CA GLN A 87 7.71 7.02 9.22
C GLN A 87 8.41 5.68 9.40
N LEU A 88 9.71 5.58 9.09
CA LEU A 88 10.46 4.37 9.42
C LEU A 88 10.92 4.41 10.88
N PRO A 89 10.93 3.25 11.57
CA PRO A 89 11.55 3.15 12.88
C PRO A 89 13.06 3.36 12.81
N SER A 90 13.68 3.57 13.96
CA SER A 90 15.14 3.60 14.12
C SER A 90 15.56 2.39 14.97
N PRO A 91 16.36 1.44 14.43
CA PRO A 91 16.90 1.41 13.07
C PRO A 91 15.83 1.04 12.01
N PRO A 92 15.97 1.54 10.76
CA PRO A 92 15.04 1.22 9.68
C PRO A 92 15.23 -0.19 9.12
N ILE A 93 16.44 -0.76 9.27
CA ILE A 93 16.77 -2.10 8.79
C ILE A 93 15.99 -3.14 9.60
N GLY A 94 15.45 -4.15 8.91
CA GLY A 94 14.58 -5.17 9.47
C GLY A 94 13.09 -4.78 9.51
N THR A 95 12.75 -3.52 9.14
CA THR A 95 11.36 -3.10 9.00
C THR A 95 10.67 -3.91 7.91
N ARG A 96 9.50 -4.48 8.20
CA ARG A 96 8.64 -5.11 7.22
C ARG A 96 7.47 -4.19 6.86
N LEU A 97 7.33 -3.93 5.56
CA LEU A 97 6.21 -3.21 4.96
C LEU A 97 5.23 -4.24 4.41
N CYS A 98 4.09 -4.44 5.06
CA CYS A 98 3.04 -5.34 4.59
C CYS A 98 2.00 -4.55 3.80
N PHE A 99 1.60 -5.05 2.64
CA PHE A 99 0.65 -4.38 1.75
C PHE A 99 -0.62 -5.20 1.60
N ARG A 100 -1.76 -4.51 1.58
CA ARG A 100 -3.04 -5.09 1.19
C ARG A 100 -3.79 -4.16 0.24
N LEU A 101 -4.57 -4.76 -0.64
CA LEU A 101 -5.54 -4.06 -1.47
C LEU A 101 -6.79 -3.82 -0.62
N VAL A 102 -7.36 -2.63 -0.70
CA VAL A 102 -8.65 -2.26 -0.08
C VAL A 102 -9.57 -1.76 -1.19
N TYR A 103 -10.71 -2.43 -1.37
CA TYR A 103 -11.61 -2.21 -2.52
C TYR A 103 -13.08 -2.31 -2.08
N PRO A 104 -14.01 -1.61 -2.76
CA PRO A 104 -15.41 -1.60 -2.37
C PRO A 104 -16.08 -2.98 -2.55
N ASP A 105 -16.93 -3.36 -1.59
CA ASP A 105 -17.78 -4.55 -1.65
C ASP A 105 -18.94 -4.33 -2.63
N THR A 106 -18.71 -4.61 -3.91
CA THR A 106 -19.74 -4.52 -4.95
C THR A 106 -20.78 -5.64 -4.87
N ARG A 107 -20.46 -6.78 -4.23
CA ARG A 107 -21.39 -7.92 -4.10
C ARG A 107 -22.42 -7.66 -3.01
N GLY A 108 -22.00 -7.14 -1.85
CA GLY A 108 -22.91 -6.77 -0.77
C GLY A 108 -23.91 -5.68 -1.20
N ALA A 109 -23.46 -4.71 -1.99
CA ALA A 109 -24.31 -3.65 -2.54
C ALA A 109 -25.46 -4.17 -3.44
N ALA A 110 -25.27 -5.31 -4.10
CA ALA A 110 -26.30 -5.92 -4.96
C ALA A 110 -27.34 -6.74 -4.16
N ALA A 111 -26.94 -7.31 -3.02
CA ALA A 111 -27.77 -8.21 -2.22
C ALA A 111 -28.52 -7.53 -1.06
N MET A 112 -27.92 -6.50 -0.45
CA MET A 112 -28.40 -5.91 0.82
C MET A 112 -28.89 -4.46 0.66
N GLY A 113 -29.11 -4.00 -0.57
CA GLY A 113 -29.68 -2.68 -0.86
C GLY A 113 -28.70 -1.51 -0.63
N PRO A 114 -29.21 -0.27 -0.61
CA PRO A 114 -28.40 0.96 -0.52
C PRO A 114 -27.53 1.03 0.74
N ASP A 115 -27.96 0.40 1.84
CA ASP A 115 -27.28 0.44 3.15
C ASP A 115 -26.03 -0.45 3.22
N ALA A 116 -25.88 -1.38 2.28
CA ALA A 116 -24.65 -2.16 2.13
C ALA A 116 -23.65 -1.52 1.17
N ARG A 117 -24.02 -0.40 0.51
CA ARG A 117 -23.09 0.34 -0.34
C ARG A 117 -21.99 0.95 0.52
N GLY A 118 -20.75 0.67 0.11
CA GLY A 118 -19.54 1.33 0.60
C GLY A 118 -18.90 0.70 1.83
N ARG A 119 -19.22 -0.57 2.15
CA ARG A 119 -18.26 -1.39 2.89
C ARG A 119 -17.07 -1.71 1.99
N TYR A 120 -15.89 -1.79 2.59
CA TYR A 120 -14.67 -2.23 1.92
C TYR A 120 -14.36 -3.68 2.26
N LEU A 121 -13.70 -4.35 1.33
CA LEU A 121 -13.03 -5.63 1.53
C LEU A 121 -11.52 -5.41 1.41
N SER A 122 -10.75 -6.35 1.94
CA SER A 122 -9.31 -6.36 1.73
C SER A 122 -8.79 -7.69 1.21
N LYS A 123 -7.69 -7.62 0.46
CA LYS A 123 -6.96 -8.79 -0.04
C LYS A 123 -5.47 -8.58 0.19
N ASP A 124 -4.80 -9.58 0.76
CA ASP A 124 -3.36 -9.57 0.96
C ASP A 124 -2.62 -9.44 -0.38
N MET A 125 -1.61 -8.56 -0.42
CA MET A 125 -0.74 -8.37 -1.59
C MET A 125 0.65 -8.95 -1.37
N GLY A 126 1.12 -8.98 -0.11
CA GLY A 126 2.44 -9.45 0.27
C GLY A 126 3.22 -8.43 1.08
N SER A 127 4.53 -8.67 1.25
CA SER A 127 5.38 -7.78 2.06
C SER A 127 6.77 -7.56 1.49
N VAL A 128 7.37 -6.42 1.85
CA VAL A 128 8.74 -6.03 1.52
C VAL A 128 9.50 -5.77 2.80
N ILE A 129 10.75 -6.20 2.85
CA ILE A 129 11.66 -6.00 3.99
C ILE A 129 12.69 -4.93 3.61
N VAL A 130 12.92 -4.00 4.53
CA VAL A 130 13.97 -3.00 4.45
C VAL A 130 15.28 -3.63 4.93
N GLY A 131 16.21 -3.86 4.02
CA GLY A 131 17.54 -4.40 4.23
C GLY A 131 18.63 -3.33 4.11
N ASP A 132 19.80 -3.66 4.64
CA ASP A 132 20.97 -2.79 4.55
C ASP A 132 21.44 -2.66 3.10
N ARG A 133 21.97 -1.48 2.74
CA ARG A 133 22.50 -1.25 1.40
C ARG A 133 23.68 -2.19 1.22
N GLU A 134 23.69 -2.91 0.11
CA GLU A 134 24.80 -3.81 -0.21
C GLU A 134 26.07 -2.98 -0.46
N GLY A 135 26.90 -2.85 0.57
CA GLY A 135 28.24 -2.30 0.46
C GLY A 135 29.11 -3.30 -0.26
N LYS A 136 29.29 -3.15 -1.58
CA LYS A 136 30.57 -3.57 -2.15
C LYS A 136 31.62 -2.72 -1.43
N GLN A 137 32.48 -3.37 -0.63
CA GLN A 137 33.76 -2.79 -0.24
C GLN A 137 34.49 -2.43 -1.54
N HIS A 138 34.37 -1.18 -1.97
CA HIS A 138 35.34 -0.59 -2.86
C HIS A 138 36.19 0.30 -1.98
N ASP A 139 37.43 -0.12 -1.86
CA ASP A 139 38.50 0.52 -1.11
C ASP A 139 38.61 2.00 -1.46
N GLY A 140 38.84 2.82 -0.43
CA GLY A 140 39.45 4.14 -0.55
C GLY A 140 38.60 5.27 -1.14
N ASN A 141 38.20 6.18 -0.23
CA ASN A 141 38.09 7.62 -0.45
C ASN A 141 36.90 8.12 -1.28
N GLU A 142 35.86 8.62 -0.60
CA GLU A 142 35.22 9.87 -1.01
C GLU A 142 34.45 10.54 0.14
N LYS A 143 34.76 11.82 0.31
CA LYS A 143 34.23 12.75 1.30
C LYS A 143 32.79 13.14 0.96
N ASN A 144 32.00 13.46 1.99
CA ASN A 144 30.76 14.24 1.93
C ASN A 144 29.77 13.93 0.79
N SER A 145 28.74 13.15 1.11
CA SER A 145 27.45 13.22 0.43
C SER A 145 26.39 13.58 1.46
N ASP A 146 26.34 14.86 1.77
CA ASP A 146 25.15 15.54 2.28
C ASP A 146 23.97 15.27 1.31
N GLY A 147 22.81 14.85 1.84
CA GLY A 147 21.54 14.85 1.11
C GLY A 147 21.16 13.69 0.16
N SER A 148 21.96 12.62 0.02
CA SER A 148 21.50 11.45 -0.76
C SER A 148 20.43 10.69 0.02
N ALA A 149 19.19 10.68 -0.48
CA ALA A 149 18.09 9.90 0.09
C ALA A 149 18.57 8.47 0.43
N ARG A 150 18.54 8.10 1.72
CA ARG A 150 19.04 6.80 2.20
C ARG A 150 18.41 5.69 1.37
N THR A 151 19.19 5.13 0.45
CA THR A 151 18.70 4.10 -0.46
C THR A 151 18.82 2.76 0.23
N TYR A 152 17.70 2.28 0.78
CA TYR A 152 17.62 0.96 1.39
C TYR A 152 17.59 -0.14 0.33
N ARG A 153 18.14 -1.31 0.66
CA ARG A 153 17.86 -2.52 -0.12
C ARG A 153 16.45 -2.96 0.24
N LEU A 154 15.55 -2.96 -0.72
CA LEU A 154 14.23 -3.55 -0.52
C LEU A 154 14.27 -5.01 -0.95
N GLN A 155 13.70 -5.94 -0.20
CA GLN A 155 13.79 -7.37 -0.50
C GLN A 155 12.54 -8.13 -0.05
N GLY A 156 12.46 -9.42 -0.38
CA GLY A 156 11.32 -10.29 -0.08
C GLY A 156 10.71 -10.88 -1.34
N ASP A 157 10.13 -12.06 -1.23
CA ASP A 157 9.60 -12.84 -2.36
C ASP A 157 8.46 -12.12 -3.11
N ASP A 158 7.75 -11.25 -2.39
CA ASP A 158 6.63 -10.48 -2.93
C ASP A 158 7.05 -9.14 -3.53
N ALA A 159 8.32 -8.74 -3.39
CA ALA A 159 8.75 -7.39 -3.73
C ALA A 159 8.50 -7.01 -5.19
N ASP A 160 8.56 -7.99 -6.09
CA ASP A 160 8.38 -7.79 -7.53
C ASP A 160 6.94 -8.07 -8.02
N LYS A 161 6.01 -8.38 -7.10
CA LYS A 161 4.57 -8.47 -7.42
C LYS A 161 4.05 -7.10 -7.83
N MET A 162 3.29 -7.06 -8.93
CA MET A 162 2.73 -5.83 -9.49
C MET A 162 1.26 -5.60 -9.08
N LEU A 163 0.78 -4.37 -9.17
CA LEU A 163 -0.63 -4.01 -8.96
C LEU A 163 -1.59 -4.85 -9.83
N GLN A 164 -1.24 -5.05 -11.11
CA GLN A 164 -2.01 -5.91 -12.02
C GLN A 164 -2.10 -7.37 -11.57
N ASP A 165 -1.08 -7.89 -10.90
CA ASP A 165 -1.07 -9.28 -10.40
C ASP A 165 -2.10 -9.46 -9.28
N MET A 166 -2.40 -8.38 -8.57
CA MET A 166 -3.33 -8.36 -7.45
C MET A 166 -4.77 -8.05 -7.87
N ARG A 167 -4.99 -7.79 -9.17
CA ARG A 167 -6.26 -7.31 -9.76
C ARG A 167 -6.67 -5.93 -9.25
N PHE A 168 -5.70 -5.06 -9.01
CA PHE A 168 -5.96 -3.66 -8.69
C PHE A 168 -6.79 -2.99 -9.80
N VAL A 169 -7.84 -2.28 -9.40
CA VAL A 169 -8.65 -1.42 -10.28
C VAL A 169 -8.46 0.03 -9.85
N ILE A 170 -8.43 0.95 -10.82
CA ILE A 170 -8.35 2.39 -10.52
C ILE A 170 -9.55 2.79 -9.66
N GLY A 171 -9.26 3.38 -8.50
CA GLY A 171 -10.25 3.69 -7.47
C GLY A 171 -10.09 2.83 -6.21
N ASP A 172 -9.43 1.67 -6.32
CA ASP A 172 -9.00 0.89 -5.16
C ASP A 172 -7.91 1.64 -4.38
N PHE A 173 -7.76 1.27 -3.11
CA PHE A 173 -6.73 1.78 -2.23
C PHE A 173 -5.68 0.70 -1.95
N VAL A 174 -4.46 1.13 -1.64
CA VAL A 174 -3.42 0.26 -1.09
C VAL A 174 -3.14 0.73 0.33
N ASP A 175 -3.11 -0.21 1.28
CA ASP A 175 -2.85 0.06 2.69
C ASP A 175 -1.58 -0.66 3.13
N CYS A 176 -0.66 0.07 3.75
CA CYS A 176 0.67 -0.39 4.14
C CYS A 176 0.82 -0.38 5.67
N ALA A 177 0.97 -1.57 6.27
CA ALA A 177 1.38 -1.68 7.66
C ALA A 177 2.91 -1.67 7.77
N ILE A 178 3.44 -0.76 8.57
CA ILE A 178 4.87 -0.63 8.86
C ILE A 178 5.15 -1.38 10.16
N LEU A 179 5.84 -2.50 10.06
CA LEU A 179 6.20 -3.34 11.20
C LEU A 179 7.68 -3.14 11.52
N PRO A 180 8.03 -2.56 12.67
CA PRO A 180 9.43 -2.46 13.07
C PRO A 180 10.05 -3.84 13.28
N PRO A 181 11.40 -3.93 13.23
CA PRO A 181 12.08 -5.13 13.70
C PRO A 181 11.69 -5.43 15.16
N LEU A 182 11.73 -6.70 15.53
CA LEU A 182 11.48 -7.14 16.89
C LEU A 182 12.66 -6.73 17.81
N GLU A 183 12.44 -6.80 19.12
CA GLU A 183 13.44 -6.41 20.13
C GLU A 183 14.75 -7.21 20.03
N ASP A 184 14.67 -8.45 19.55
CA ASP A 184 15.81 -9.33 19.29
C ASP A 184 16.53 -9.02 17.96
N GLY A 185 16.07 -8.01 17.23
CA GLY A 185 16.59 -7.61 15.92
C GLY A 185 16.08 -8.47 14.75
N SER A 186 15.23 -9.47 15.02
CA SER A 186 14.62 -10.27 13.96
C SER A 186 13.50 -9.52 13.23
N ILE A 187 13.15 -9.99 12.05
CA ILE A 187 12.12 -9.35 11.22
C ILE A 187 10.75 -9.80 11.71
N ALA A 188 9.87 -8.84 12.01
CA ALA A 188 8.49 -9.14 12.40
C ALA A 188 7.78 -10.05 11.37
N PRO A 189 6.90 -10.97 11.80
CA PRO A 189 6.14 -11.81 10.88
C PRO A 189 5.22 -10.96 9.99
N ALA A 190 4.96 -11.42 8.76
CA ALA A 190 4.01 -10.74 7.88
C ALA A 190 2.58 -10.84 8.43
N ILE A 191 1.80 -9.76 8.30
CA ILE A 191 0.38 -9.80 8.63
C ILE A 191 -0.35 -10.54 7.52
N VAL A 192 -0.73 -11.79 7.77
CA VAL A 192 -1.59 -12.54 6.86
C VAL A 192 -3.03 -12.11 7.13
N SER A 193 -3.61 -11.30 6.25
CA SER A 193 -5.05 -11.00 6.31
C SER A 193 -5.80 -12.30 6.03
N GLY A 194 -6.40 -12.90 7.07
CA GLY A 194 -7.24 -14.08 6.94
C GLY A 194 -8.35 -13.83 5.92
N ARG A 195 -8.71 -14.87 5.15
CA ARG A 195 -9.95 -14.88 4.36
C ARG A 195 -11.12 -14.82 5.33
N GLY A 196 -11.53 -13.62 5.72
CA GLY A 196 -12.85 -13.35 6.32
C GLY A 196 -13.92 -13.35 5.25
#